data_AF-A0A0B7J1A5-F1
#
_entry.id   AF-A0A0B7J1A5-F1
#
_cell.length_a   1.000
_cell.length_b   1.000
_cell.length_c   1.000
_cell.angle_alpha   90.00
_cell.angle_beta   90.00
_cell.angle_gamma   90.00
#
_symmetry.space_group_name_H-M   'P 1'
#
loop_
_entity.id
_entity.type
_entity.pdbx_description
1 polymer ?
#
loop_
_entity_poly.entity_id
_entity_poly.type
_entity_poly.pdbx_seq_one_letter_code
_entity_poly.pdbx_strand_id
1 'polypeptide(L)' 'MGRSSVDWFFGFKLHMIINDKGEIIAVKITKGNVDDRIAFEAMVIKKV' A
#
# COMPACT_ATOMS: atom_id res chain seq x y z
N MET A 1 -0.92 20.51 26.29
CA MET A 1 -1.16 19.15 25.77
C MET A 1 -1.82 19.28 24.40
N GLY A 2 -1.04 19.17 23.33
CA GLY A 2 -1.55 19.29 21.97
C GLY A 2 -2.31 18.03 21.58
N ARG A 3 -3.58 18.16 21.21
CA ARG A 3 -4.29 17.11 20.47
C ARG A 3 -3.71 17.16 19.06
N SER A 4 -2.79 16.26 18.75
CA SER A 4 -2.53 15.90 17.36
C SER A 4 -3.89 15.61 16.74
N SER A 5 -4.24 16.34 15.68
CA SER A 5 -5.40 16.04 14.85
C SER A 5 -5.37 14.54 14.59
N VAL A 6 -6.41 13.82 15.00
CA VAL A 6 -6.59 12.44 14.58
C VAL A 6 -6.76 12.55 13.08
N ASP A 7 -5.68 12.32 12.35
CA ASP A 7 -5.68 12.35 10.89
C ASP A 7 -6.63 11.24 10.43
N TRP A 8 -7.89 11.61 10.24
CA TRP A 8 -8.86 10.80 9.53
C TRP A 8 -8.47 10.84 8.06
N PHE A 9 -7.47 10.05 7.69
CA PHE A 9 -7.10 9.82 6.30
C PHE A 9 -8.28 9.20 5.55
N PHE A 10 -9.16 10.04 5.00
CA PHE A 10 -10.18 9.69 4.01
C PHE A 10 -9.54 9.60 2.62
N GLY A 11 -8.52 8.76 2.50
CA GLY A 11 -7.77 8.55 1.26
C GLY A 11 -7.67 7.06 0.92
N PHE A 12 -7.05 6.79 -0.23
CA PHE A 12 -6.58 5.46 -0.60
C PHE A 12 -5.07 5.52 -0.87
N LYS A 13 -4.38 4.40 -0.65
CA LYS A 13 -2.99 4.18 -1.05
C LYS A 13 -2.98 3.28 -2.28
N LEU A 14 -2.20 3.67 -3.29
CA LEU A 14 -1.94 2.86 -4.48
C LEU A 14 -0.56 2.23 -4.33
N HIS A 15 -0.53 0.90 -4.36
CA HIS A 15 0.70 0.11 -4.32
C HIS A 15 0.91 -0.55 -5.68
N MET A 16 2.16 -0.54 -6.17
CA MET A 16 2.51 -1.12 -7.47
C MET A 16 3.86 -1.85 -7.38
N ILE A 17 3.95 -3.01 -8.03
CA ILE A 17 5.21 -3.72 -8.27
C ILE A 17 5.51 -3.60 -9.76
N ILE A 18 6.68 -3.05 -10.09
CA ILE A 18 7.12 -2.77 -11.46
C ILE A 18 8.46 -3.50 -11.68
N ASN A 19 8.63 -4.17 -12.82
CA ASN A 19 9.92 -4.78 -13.15
C ASN A 19 10.91 -3.76 -13.75
N ASP A 20 12.13 -4.22 -14.01
CA ASP A 20 13.20 -3.43 -14.61
C ASP A 20 12.88 -2.93 -16.04
N LYS A 21 11.96 -3.61 -16.75
CA LYS A 21 11.47 -3.21 -18.07
C LYS A 21 10.36 -2.17 -18.01
N GLY A 22 9.90 -1.79 -16.81
CA GLY A 22 8.81 -0.83 -16.62
C GLY A 22 7.41 -1.46 -16.72
N GLU A 23 7.29 -2.79 -16.76
CA GLU A 23 6.01 -3.48 -16.80
C GLU A 23 5.43 -3.59 -15.38
N ILE A 24 4.12 -3.33 -15.26
CA ILE A 24 3.40 -3.45 -13.99
C ILE A 24 3.05 -4.93 -13.75
N ILE A 25 3.63 -5.52 -12.70
CA ILE A 25 3.42 -6.92 -12.32
C ILE A 25 2.22 -7.07 -11.38
N ALA A 26 2.02 -6.11 -10.48
CA ALA A 26 0.93 -6.14 -9.50
C ALA A 26 0.50 -4.73 -9.11
N VAL A 27 -0.80 -4.56 -8.84
CA VAL A 27 -1.40 -3.33 -8.34
C VAL A 27 -2.33 -3.66 -7.19
N LYS A 28 -2.28 -2.86 -6.12
CA LYS A 28 -3.23 -2.97 -5.00
C LYS A 28 -3.63 -1.59 -4.51
N ILE A 29 -4.93 -1.39 -4.33
CA ILE A 29 -5.47 -0.21 -3.67
C ILE A 29 -5.88 -0.60 -2.26
N THR A 30 -5.48 0.20 -1.28
CA THR A 30 -5.87 0.03 0.13
C THR A 30 -6.41 1.34 0.68
N LYS A 31 -7.20 1.28 1.75
CA LYS A 31 -7.63 2.51 2.43
C LYS A 31 -6.40 3.22 3.03
N GLY A 32 -6.48 4.54 3.12
CA GLY A 32 -5.38 5.43 3.55
C GLY A 32 -4.83 5.10 4.94
N ASN A 33 -5.63 4.48 5.80
CA ASN A 33 -5.25 4.09 7.15
C ASN A 33 -4.76 2.63 7.27
N VAL A 34 -4.57 1.92 6.15
CA VAL A 34 -4.05 0.54 6.15
C VAL A 34 -2.51 0.57 6.18
N ASP A 35 -1.93 -0.29 7.01
CA ASP A 35 -0.49 -0.49 7.11
C ASP A 35 0.07 -1.09 5.81
N ASP A 36 1.16 -0.54 5.31
CA ASP A 36 1.76 -0.91 4.03
C ASP A 36 2.31 -2.34 4.02
N ARG A 37 2.66 -2.90 5.18
CA ARG A 37 3.13 -4.29 5.31
C ARG A 37 2.05 -5.30 4.91
N ILE A 38 0.78 -5.00 5.24
CA ILE A 38 -0.37 -5.83 4.87
C ILE A 38 -0.62 -5.74 3.35
N ALA A 39 -0.40 -4.57 2.77
CA ALA A 39 -0.48 -4.41 1.32
C ALA A 39 0.63 -5.21 0.63
N PHE A 40 1.86 -5.10 1.13
CA PHE A 40 3.04 -5.79 0.63
C PHE A 40 2.90 -7.31 0.70
N GLU A 41 2.57 -7.89 1.86
CA GLU A 41 2.39 -9.34 2.02
C GLU A 41 1.40 -9.95 1.03
N ALA A 42 0.35 -9.20 0.68
CA ALA A 42 -0.65 -9.64 -0.27
C ALA A 42 -0.23 -9.50 -1.74
N MET A 43 0.74 -8.65 -2.04
CA MET A 43 1.25 -8.45 -3.41
C MET A 43 2.52 -9.25 -3.68
N VAL A 44 3.22 -9.70 -2.64
CA VAL A 44 4.38 -10.59 -2.81
C VAL A 44 3.89 -11.94 -3.33
N ILE A 45 4.36 -12.30 -4.53
CA ILE A 45 4.24 -13.68 -5.01
C ILE A 45 5.09 -14.53 -4.07
N LYS A 46 4.45 -15.38 -3.25
CA LYS A 46 5.17 -16.42 -2.51
C LYS A 46 5.83 -17.32 -3.56
N LYS A 47 7.14 -17.20 -3.73
CA LYS A 47 7.92 -18.26 -4.36
C LYS A 47 7.68 -19.50 -3.52
N VAL A 48 7.05 -20.51 -4.13
CA VAL A 48 6.94 -21.87 -3.59
C VAL A 48 8.32 -22.36 -3.19
#